data_AF-A0AAD1D9S8-F1
#
_entry.id   AF-A0AAD1D9S8-F1
#
_cell.length_a   1.000
_cell.length_b   1.000
_cell.length_c   1.000
_cell.angle_alpha   90.00
_cell.angle_beta   90.00
_cell.angle_gamma   90.00
#
_symmetry.space_group_name_H-M   'P 1'
#
loop_
_entity.id
_entity.type
_entity.pdbx_description
1 polymer ?
#
loop_
_entity_poly.entity_id
_entity_poly.type
_entity_poly.pdbx_seq_one_letter_code
_entity_poly.pdbx_strand_id
1 'polypeptide(L)'
;MTSFKVPSFQDRAALAKQAKQKALEKLKAKPPVDEAALAERKAARLAREAAEAEERAARRAAEAAAKAEREAQKREAALTAAAAAPVLTEAEKKAARDARYAARKQRVKR
;
A
#
# COMPACT_ATOMS: atom_id res chain seq x y z
N MET A 1 35.04 22.23 31.73
CA MET A 1 34.40 21.51 30.60
C MET A 1 33.49 22.50 29.87
N THR A 2 33.75 22.78 28.59
CA THR A 2 32.92 23.70 27.79
C THR A 2 31.53 23.10 27.61
N SER A 3 30.50 23.78 28.11
CA SER A 3 29.11 23.33 27.98
C SER A 3 28.70 23.29 26.51
N PHE A 4 28.10 22.18 26.10
CA PHE A 4 27.53 22.02 24.76
C PHE A 4 26.39 23.02 24.58
N LYS A 5 26.44 23.82 23.51
CA LYS A 5 25.40 24.79 23.16
C LYS A 5 24.59 24.26 21.99
N VAL A 6 23.27 24.21 22.19
CA VAL A 6 22.31 23.81 21.15
C VAL A 6 22.22 24.93 20.11
N PRO A 7 22.42 24.63 18.81
CA PRO A 7 22.34 25.65 17.76
C PRO A 7 20.93 26.24 17.70
N SER A 8 20.85 27.56 17.59
CA SER A 8 19.58 28.26 17.38
C SER A 8 19.00 27.95 15.99
N PHE A 9 17.75 28.34 15.75
CA PHE A 9 17.15 28.22 14.43
C PHE A 9 17.94 28.97 13.35
N GLN A 10 18.48 30.15 13.68
CA GLN A 10 19.27 30.95 12.74
C GLN A 10 20.59 30.26 12.40
N ASP A 11 21.25 29.64 13.39
CA ASP A 11 22.48 28.87 13.16
C ASP A 11 22.22 27.67 12.25
N ARG A 12 21.11 26.94 12.48
CA ARG A 12 20.70 25.83 11.61
C ARG A 12 20.39 26.31 10.19
N ALA A 13 19.70 27.44 10.04
CA ALA A 13 19.40 28.01 8.72
C ALA A 13 20.66 28.45 7.98
N ALA A 14 21.62 29.06 8.67
CA ALA A 14 22.93 29.43 8.10
C ALA A 14 23.72 28.20 7.65
N LEU A 15 23.79 27.15 8.47
CA LEU A 15 24.45 25.89 8.13
C LEU A 15 23.79 25.20 6.93
N ALA A 16 22.46 25.20 6.83
CA ALA A 16 21.74 24.65 5.69
C ALA A 16 22.05 25.41 4.38
N LYS A 17 22.12 26.76 4.43
CA LYS A 17 22.52 27.59 3.28
C LYS A 17 23.96 27.26 2.84
N GLN A 18 24.89 27.18 3.79
CA GLN A 18 26.28 26.82 3.50
C GLN A 18 26.40 25.40 2.93
N ALA A 19 25.66 24.43 3.47
CA ALA A 19 25.64 23.07 2.94
C ALA A 19 25.13 23.02 1.50
N LYS A 20 24.06 23.78 1.19
CA LYS A 20 23.52 23.92 -0.17
C LYS A 20 24.56 24.54 -1.11
N GLN A 21 25.22 25.62 -0.70
CA GLN A 21 26.27 26.27 -1.49
C GLN A 21 27.42 25.30 -1.78
N LYS A 22 27.94 24.61 -0.76
CA LYS A 22 28.99 23.59 -0.92
C LYS A 22 28.56 22.46 -1.84
N ALA A 23 27.31 22.01 -1.77
CA ALA A 23 26.79 20.97 -2.66
C ALA A 23 26.73 21.45 -4.11
N LEU A 24 26.31 22.69 -4.34
CA LEU A 24 26.27 23.30 -5.67
C LEU A 24 27.67 23.52 -6.24
N GLU A 25 28.63 23.96 -5.43
CA GLU A 25 30.03 24.10 -5.83
C GLU A 25 30.63 22.75 -6.22
N LYS A 26 30.41 21.71 -5.40
CA LYS A 26 30.83 20.34 -5.73
C LYS A 26 30.20 19.82 -7.02
N LEU A 27 28.93 20.14 -7.28
CA LEU A 27 28.25 19.74 -8.50
C LEU A 27 28.83 20.48 -9.73
N LYS A 28 29.10 21.78 -9.61
CA LYS A 28 29.72 22.58 -10.68
C LYS A 28 31.17 22.17 -10.97
N ALA A 29 31.92 21.80 -9.93
CA ALA A 29 33.30 21.33 -10.04
C ALA A 29 33.40 19.89 -10.57
N LYS A 30 32.29 19.14 -10.60
CA LYS A 30 32.27 17.77 -11.10
C LYS A 30 32.49 17.80 -12.62
N PRO A 31 33.51 17.09 -13.15
CA PRO A 31 33.69 17.01 -14.59
C PRO A 31 32.46 16.37 -15.26
N PRO A 32 32.14 16.77 -16.50
CA PRO A 32 31.07 16.15 -17.26
C PRO A 32 31.32 14.63 -17.31
N VAL A 33 30.27 13.86 -17.06
CA VAL A 33 30.35 12.40 -17.13
C VAL A 33 30.56 12.02 -18.60
N ASP A 34 31.55 11.17 -18.86
CA ASP A 34 31.84 10.63 -20.18
C ASP A 34 30.57 10.08 -20.86
N GLU A 35 30.39 10.40 -22.14
CA GLU A 35 29.22 10.02 -22.93
C GLU A 35 29.08 8.49 -23.02
N ALA A 36 30.20 7.77 -23.08
CA ALA A 36 30.22 6.31 -23.06
C ALA A 36 29.65 5.75 -21.74
N ALA A 37 30.05 6.33 -20.60
CA ALA A 37 29.55 5.92 -19.29
C ALA A 37 28.07 6.27 -19.09
N LEU A 38 27.58 7.36 -19.69
CA LEU A 38 26.15 7.70 -19.71
C LEU A 38 25.35 6.72 -20.57
N ALA A 39 25.88 6.33 -21.73
CA ALA A 39 25.26 5.33 -22.60
C ALA A 39 25.15 3.97 -21.90
N GLU A 40 26.22 3.52 -21.24
CA GLU A 40 26.22 2.28 -20.45
C GLU A 40 25.17 2.30 -19.33
N ARG A 41 25.09 3.39 -18.57
CA ARG A 41 24.07 3.54 -17.51
C ARG A 41 22.66 3.53 -18.06
N LYS A 42 22.42 4.16 -19.20
CA LYS A 42 21.12 4.14 -19.87
C LYS A 42 20.77 2.72 -20.32
N ALA A 43 21.71 2.01 -20.96
CA ALA A 43 21.52 0.63 -21.40
C ALA A 43 21.23 -0.30 -20.20
N ALA A 44 21.99 -0.18 -19.11
CA ALA A 44 21.76 -0.94 -17.88
C ALA A 44 20.39 -0.64 -17.26
N ARG A 45 19.94 0.63 -17.29
CA ARG A 45 18.60 1.00 -16.81
C ARG A 45 17.51 0.38 -17.67
N LEU A 46 17.63 0.47 -18.99
CA LEU A 46 16.65 -0.10 -19.93
C LEU A 46 16.57 -1.63 -19.80
N ALA A 47 17.71 -2.31 -19.61
CA ALA A 47 17.73 -3.76 -19.38
C ALA A 47 17.00 -4.15 -18.08
N ARG A 48 17.21 -3.40 -17.00
CA ARG A 48 16.50 -3.62 -15.73
C ARG A 48 15.01 -3.33 -15.85
N GLU A 49 14.64 -2.22 -16.50
CA GLU A 49 13.23 -1.86 -16.72
C GLU A 49 12.50 -2.92 -17.55
N ALA A 50 13.14 -3.48 -18.57
CA ALA A 50 12.60 -4.59 -19.36
C ALA A 50 12.42 -5.85 -18.51
N ALA A 51 13.45 -6.25 -17.74
CA ALA A 51 13.37 -7.42 -16.86
C ALA A 51 12.26 -7.29 -15.80
N GLU A 52 12.13 -6.12 -15.17
CA GLU A 52 11.07 -5.86 -14.19
C GLU A 52 9.68 -5.78 -14.85
N ALA A 53 9.58 -5.31 -16.10
CA ALA A 53 8.31 -5.29 -16.82
C ALA A 53 7.80 -6.71 -17.09
N GLU A 54 8.68 -7.63 -17.52
CA GLU A 54 8.38 -9.04 -17.71
C GLU A 54 7.99 -9.72 -16.39
N GLU A 55 8.76 -9.51 -15.32
CA GLU A 55 8.44 -10.06 -13.99
C GLU A 55 7.07 -9.58 -13.49
N ARG A 56 6.79 -8.27 -13.64
CA ARG A 56 5.49 -7.70 -13.26
C ARG A 56 4.35 -8.25 -14.13
N ALA A 57 4.58 -8.50 -15.41
CA ALA A 57 3.58 -9.11 -16.28
C ALA A 57 3.27 -10.55 -15.83
N ALA A 58 4.29 -11.37 -15.59
CA ALA A 58 4.14 -12.74 -15.10
C ALA A 58 3.43 -12.78 -13.74
N ARG A 59 3.82 -11.91 -12.80
CA ARG A 59 3.20 -11.83 -11.48
C ARG A 59 1.73 -11.42 -11.56
N ARG A 60 1.37 -10.45 -12.40
CA ARG A 60 -0.02 -10.04 -12.60
C ARG A 60 -0.87 -11.17 -13.18
N ALA A 61 -0.32 -11.95 -14.13
CA ALA A 61 -1.02 -13.10 -14.69
C ALA A 61 -1.28 -14.18 -13.62
N ALA A 62 -0.28 -14.49 -12.79
CA ALA A 62 -0.43 -15.45 -11.70
C ALA A 62 -1.43 -14.99 -10.63
N GLU A 63 -1.38 -13.72 -10.23
CA GLU A 63 -2.32 -13.15 -9.27
C GLU A 63 -3.75 -13.12 -9.81
N ALA A 64 -3.94 -12.83 -11.10
CA ALA A 64 -5.25 -12.85 -11.75
C ALA A 64 -5.84 -14.28 -11.76
N ALA A 65 -5.04 -15.29 -12.12
CA ALA A 65 -5.46 -16.69 -12.09
C ALA A 65 -5.84 -17.13 -10.67
N ALA A 66 -4.99 -16.88 -9.68
CA ALA A 66 -5.26 -17.23 -8.29
C ALA A 66 -6.51 -16.51 -7.73
N LYS A 67 -6.76 -15.27 -8.15
CA LYS A 67 -7.97 -14.53 -7.76
C LYS A 67 -9.21 -15.15 -8.39
N ALA A 68 -9.17 -15.51 -9.66
CA ALA A 68 -10.30 -16.15 -10.35
C ALA A 68 -10.67 -17.49 -9.70
N GLU A 69 -9.67 -18.33 -9.37
CA GLU A 69 -9.89 -19.59 -8.67
C GLU A 69 -10.51 -19.38 -7.28
N ARG A 70 -9.98 -18.42 -6.50
CA ARG A 70 -10.54 -18.09 -5.17
C ARG A 70 -11.95 -17.56 -5.26
N GLU A 71 -12.27 -16.75 -6.27
CA GLU A 71 -13.63 -16.25 -6.49
C GLU A 71 -14.59 -17.38 -6.90
N ALA A 72 -14.16 -18.30 -7.75
CA ALA A 72 -14.94 -19.48 -8.11
C ALA A 72 -15.23 -20.34 -6.87
N GLN A 73 -14.20 -20.68 -6.08
CA GLN A 73 -14.35 -21.45 -4.85
C GLN A 73 -15.27 -20.76 -3.83
N LYS A 74 -15.16 -19.43 -3.67
CA LYS A 74 -16.07 -18.67 -2.79
C LYS A 74 -17.50 -18.70 -3.27
N ARG A 75 -17.74 -18.62 -4.58
CA ARG A 75 -19.09 -18.70 -5.16
C ARG A 75 -19.68 -20.08 -4.94
N GLU A 76 -18.92 -21.14 -5.21
CA GLU A 76 -19.36 -22.51 -4.96
C GLU A 76 -19.66 -22.75 -3.48
N ALA A 77 -18.77 -22.32 -2.58
CA ALA A 77 -18.98 -22.41 -1.13
C ALA A 77 -20.20 -21.59 -0.66
N ALA A 78 -20.47 -20.43 -1.26
CA ALA A 78 -21.65 -19.64 -0.94
C ALA A 78 -22.94 -20.32 -1.41
N LEU A 79 -22.93 -20.96 -2.58
CA LEU A 79 -24.06 -21.72 -3.11
C LEU A 79 -24.35 -22.96 -2.25
N THR A 80 -23.32 -23.70 -1.84
CA THR A 80 -23.50 -24.87 -0.96
C THR A 80 -23.95 -24.44 0.44
N ALA A 81 -23.40 -23.36 1.00
CA ALA A 81 -23.84 -22.82 2.28
C ALA A 81 -25.29 -22.31 2.24
N ALA A 82 -25.70 -21.67 1.14
CA ALA A 82 -27.08 -21.22 0.95
C ALA A 82 -28.05 -22.41 0.81
N ALA A 83 -27.64 -23.48 0.14
CA ALA A 83 -28.43 -24.71 0.01
C ALA A 83 -28.52 -25.50 1.33
N ALA A 84 -27.49 -25.44 2.18
CA ALA A 84 -27.44 -26.13 3.47
C ALA A 84 -28.03 -25.29 4.63
N ALA A 85 -28.41 -24.04 4.39
CA ALA A 85 -28.93 -23.17 5.44
C ALA A 85 -30.30 -23.71 5.93
N PRO A 86 -30.45 -24.00 7.23
CA PRO A 86 -31.72 -24.49 7.77
C PRO A 86 -32.79 -23.41 7.59
N VAL A 87 -33.88 -23.76 6.91
CA VAL A 87 -35.02 -22.87 6.72
C VAL A 87 -35.74 -22.75 8.06
N LEU A 88 -35.54 -21.63 8.76
CA LEU A 88 -36.27 -21.34 10.00
C LEU A 88 -37.78 -21.43 9.74
N THR A 89 -38.46 -22.13 10.65
CA THR A 89 -39.92 -22.23 10.67
C THR A 89 -40.53 -20.84 10.88
N GLU A 90 -41.80 -20.65 10.49
CA GLU A 90 -42.46 -19.35 10.67
C GLU A 90 -42.53 -18.91 12.14
N ALA A 91 -42.64 -19.87 13.06
CA ALA A 91 -42.63 -19.63 14.49
C ALA A 91 -41.30 -19.04 14.98
N GLU A 92 -40.16 -19.60 14.54
CA GLU A 92 -38.83 -19.10 14.88
C GLU A 92 -38.56 -17.73 14.26
N LYS A 93 -39.00 -17.50 13.02
CA LYS A 93 -38.92 -16.19 12.35
C LYS A 93 -39.74 -15.11 13.06
N LYS A 94 -40.88 -15.49 13.66
CA LYS A 94 -41.71 -14.58 14.45
C LYS A 94 -41.04 -14.27 15.79
N ALA A 95 -40.57 -15.29 16.51
CA ALA A 95 -39.84 -15.12 17.77
C ALA A 95 -38.60 -14.22 17.60
N ALA A 96 -37.83 -14.40 16.53
CA ALA A 96 -36.68 -13.53 16.22
C ALA A 96 -37.08 -12.07 15.94
N ARG A 97 -38.22 -11.85 15.27
CA ARG A 97 -38.78 -10.50 15.03
C ARG A 97 -39.22 -9.85 16.34
N ASP A 98 -39.93 -10.58 17.19
CA ASP A 98 -40.43 -10.08 18.46
C ASP A 98 -39.27 -9.75 19.40
N ALA A 99 -38.22 -10.58 19.45
CA ALA A 99 -36.99 -10.31 20.20
C ALA A 99 -36.27 -9.05 19.69
N ARG A 100 -36.17 -8.86 18.36
CA ARG A 100 -35.61 -7.64 17.75
C ARG A 100 -36.45 -6.41 18.08
N TYR A 101 -37.78 -6.55 18.04
CA TYR A 101 -38.69 -5.45 18.35
C TYR A 101 -38.59 -5.05 19.81
N ALA A 102 -38.53 -6.03 20.72
CA ALA A 102 -38.30 -5.82 22.14
C ALA A 102 -36.95 -5.13 22.39
N ALA A 103 -35.86 -5.60 21.78
CA ALA A 103 -34.54 -4.98 21.90
C ALA A 103 -34.53 -3.53 21.39
N ARG A 104 -35.18 -3.26 20.25
CA ARG A 104 -35.33 -1.90 19.72
C ARG A 104 -36.15 -1.02 20.67
N LYS A 105 -37.28 -1.52 21.18
CA LYS A 105 -38.12 -0.81 22.16
C LYS A 105 -37.33 -0.50 23.42
N GLN A 106 -36.54 -1.43 23.95
CA GLN A 106 -35.70 -1.18 25.11
C GLN A 106 -34.59 -0.17 24.83
N ARG A 107 -34.04 -0.14 23.61
CA ARG A 107 -33.06 0.89 23.20
C ARG A 107 -33.67 2.28 23.04
N VAL A 108 -34.95 2.38 22.67
CA VAL A 108 -35.68 3.65 22.50
C VAL A 108 -36.29 4.15 23.81
N LYS A 109 -36.54 3.24 24.77
CA LYS A 109 -37.10 3.57 26.09
C LYS A 109 -36.01 3.90 27.13
N ARG A 110 -34.74 3.59 26.83
CA ARG A 110 -33.57 4.15 27.49
C ARG A 110 -33.24 5.50 26.88
#